data_AF-A0A2M7YFE0-F1
#
_entry.id   AF-A0A2M7YFE0-F1
#
_cell.length_a   1.000
_cell.length_b   1.000
_cell.length_c   1.000
_cell.angle_alpha   90.00
_cell.angle_beta   90.00
_cell.angle_gamma   90.00
#
_symmetry.space_group_name_H-M   'P 1'
#
loop_
_entity.id
_entity.type
_entity.pdbx_description
1 polymer ?
#
loop_
_entity_poly.entity_id
_entity_poly.type
_entity_poly.pdbx_seq_one_letter_code
_entity_poly.pdbx_strand_id
1 'polypeptide(L)' 'MKARNSTQKTLLLLLSGKSSAAKRFAGKHVLVVEDKVVPLKKGEEGWKDFMRLEKKYGQPPIVVFVPRQDISYIFF' A
#
# COMPACT_ATOMS: atom_id res chain seq x y z
N MET A 1 5.07 12.79 -14.96
CA MET A 1 6.06 11.74 -14.59
C MET A 1 6.41 11.67 -13.08
N LYS A 2 6.18 12.69 -12.25
CA LYS A 2 6.55 12.65 -10.80
C LYS A 2 5.75 11.64 -9.94
N ALA A 3 4.45 11.47 -10.19
CA ALA A 3 3.55 10.65 -9.37
C ALA A 3 3.86 9.13 -9.39
N ARG A 4 4.42 8.62 -10.50
CA ARG A 4 4.80 7.19 -10.61
C ARG A 4 6.02 6.86 -9.75
N ASN A 5 6.93 7.83 -9.62
CA ASN A 5 8.18 7.70 -8.86
C ASN A 5 7.92 7.75 -7.34
N SER A 6 6.96 8.58 -6.89
CA SER A 6 6.57 8.62 -5.47
C SER A 6 5.89 7.32 -5.02
N THR A 7 4.96 6.77 -5.80
CA THR A 7 4.31 5.48 -5.49
C THR A 7 5.34 4.35 -5.36
N GLN A 8 6.28 4.24 -6.30
CA GLN A 8 7.34 3.24 -6.25
C GLN A 8 8.23 3.38 -5.01
N LYS A 9 8.61 4.61 -4.67
CA LYS A 9 9.38 4.88 -3.44
C LYS A 9 8.62 4.43 -2.19
N THR A 10 7.32 4.74 -2.11
CA THR A 10 6.46 4.34 -0.98
C THR A 10 6.35 2.82 -0.89
N LEU A 11 6.17 2.12 -2.02
CA LEU A 11 6.13 0.67 -2.08
C LEU A 11 7.43 0.04 -1.57
N LEU A 12 8.59 0.50 -2.04
CA LEU A 12 9.89 0.01 -1.59
C LEU A 12 10.08 0.23 -0.07
N LEU A 13 9.68 1.38 0.44
CA LEU A 13 9.74 1.69 1.86
C LEU A 13 8.79 0.83 2.71
N LEU A 14 7.61 0.49 2.20
CA LEU A 14 6.67 -0.42 2.84
C LEU A 14 7.22 -1.85 2.88
N LEU A 15 7.70 -2.35 1.75
CA LEU A 15 8.19 -3.72 1.61
C LEU A 15 9.52 -3.95 2.34
N SER A 16 10.36 -2.92 2.47
CA SER A 16 11.59 -3.00 3.24
C SER A 16 11.38 -3.10 4.76
N GLY A 17 10.19 -2.79 5.26
CA GLY A 17 9.87 -2.70 6.70
C GLY A 17 10.52 -1.55 7.46
N LYS A 18 11.33 -0.72 6.80
CA LYS A 18 12.08 0.36 7.45
C LYS A 18 11.23 1.59 7.77
N SER A 19 10.04 1.72 7.18
CA SER A 19 9.16 2.87 7.38
C SER A 19 8.22 2.70 8.58
N SER A 20 7.82 3.82 9.20
CA SER A 20 6.78 3.83 10.24
C SER A 20 5.44 3.28 9.71
N ALA A 21 5.12 3.55 8.44
CA ALA A 21 3.96 2.98 7.76
C ALA A 21 4.07 1.45 7.66
N ALA A 22 5.24 0.89 7.34
CA ALA A 22 5.43 -0.55 7.29
C ALA A 22 5.15 -1.21 8.64
N LYS A 23 5.67 -0.63 9.73
CA LYS A 23 5.39 -1.12 11.09
C LYS A 23 3.90 -1.02 11.44
N ARG A 24 3.26 0.10 11.12
CA ARG A 24 1.83 0.35 11.40
C ARG A 24 0.91 -0.61 10.65
N PHE A 25 1.27 -0.96 9.42
CA PHE A 25 0.44 -1.78 8.53
C PHE A 25 0.93 -3.22 8.38
N ALA A 26 1.91 -3.66 9.18
CA ALA A 26 2.45 -5.02 9.12
C ALA A 26 1.36 -6.08 9.19
N GLY A 27 1.38 -7.02 8.23
CA GLY A 27 0.39 -8.07 8.07
C GLY A 27 -0.96 -7.64 7.49
N LYS A 28 -1.05 -6.46 6.87
CA LYS A 28 -2.30 -5.93 6.29
C LYS A 28 -2.15 -5.66 4.81
N HIS A 29 -3.28 -5.75 4.10
CA HIS A 29 -3.42 -5.22 2.75
C HIS A 29 -3.71 -3.72 2.81
N VAL A 30 -3.04 -2.95 1.95
CA VAL A 30 -3.18 -1.50 1.87
C VAL A 30 -3.28 -1.06 0.41
N LEU A 31 -3.89 0.10 0.20
CA LEU A 31 -3.89 0.85 -1.05
C LEU A 31 -2.76 1.88 -1.00
N VAL A 32 -1.93 1.92 -2.03
CA VAL A 32 -0.82 2.86 -2.17
C VAL A 32 -0.99 3.70 -3.42
N VAL A 33 -1.02 5.02 -3.24
CA VAL A 33 -1.04 5.99 -4.34
C VAL A 33 -0.21 7.20 -3.95
N GLU A 34 0.76 7.54 -4.80
CA GLU A 34 1.79 8.54 -4.50
C GLU A 34 2.51 8.28 -3.17
N ASP A 35 2.36 9.17 -2.19
CA ASP A 35 2.93 9.07 -0.84
C ASP A 35 1.94 8.53 0.19
N LYS A 36 0.71 8.16 -0.22
CA LYS A 36 -0.36 7.75 0.69
C LYS A 36 -0.44 6.25 0.81
N VAL A 37 -0.67 5.81 2.05
CA VAL A 37 -0.92 4.42 2.42
C VAL A 37 -2.23 4.37 3.19
N VAL A 38 -3.22 3.67 2.64
CA VAL A 38 -4.58 3.58 3.19
C VAL A 38 -4.89 2.10 3.45
N PRO A 39 -5.42 1.71 4.63
CA PRO A 39 -5.82 0.33 4.86
C PRO A 39 -6.90 -0.10 3.86
N LEU A 40 -6.75 -1.30 3.30
CA LEU A 40 -7.77 -1.86 2.42
C LEU A 40 -8.99 -2.28 3.25
N LYS A 41 -10.14 -1.66 3.00
CA LYS A 41 -11.43 -2.08 3.57
C LYS A 41 -12.01 -3.25 2.77
N LYS A 42 -12.93 -3.99 3.40
CA LYS A 42 -13.60 -5.13 2.77
C LYS A 42 -14.80 -4.68 1.93
N GLY A 43 -15.13 -5.48 0.91
CA GLY A 43 -16.35 -5.34 0.12
C GLY A 43 -16.46 -3.98 -0.57
N GLU A 44 -17.68 -3.46 -0.60
CA GLU A 44 -18.03 -2.24 -1.35
C GLU A 44 -17.30 -0.99 -0.85
N GLU A 45 -16.99 -0.90 0.44
CA GLU A 45 -16.25 0.25 0.99
C GLU A 45 -14.82 0.32 0.43
N GLY A 46 -14.17 -0.84 0.27
CA GLY A 46 -12.84 -0.91 -0.36
C GLY A 46 -12.86 -0.46 -1.81
N TRP A 47 -13.91 -0.83 -2.54
CA TRP A 47 -14.12 -0.39 -3.93
C TRP A 47 -14.38 1.12 -4.02
N LYS A 48 -15.23 1.67 -3.14
CA LYS A 48 -15.46 3.12 -3.05
C LYS A 48 -14.17 3.88 -2.77
N ASP A 49 -13.35 3.38 -1.85
CA ASP A 49 -12.05 3.99 -1.54
C ASP A 49 -11.08 3.90 -2.73
N PHE A 50 -11.06 2.78 -3.46
CA PHE A 50 -10.26 2.63 -4.68
C PHE A 50 -10.64 3.70 -5.73
N MET A 51 -11.91 3.77 -6.10
CA MET A 51 -12.42 4.71 -7.11
C MET A 51 -12.20 6.17 -6.69
N ARG A 52 -12.39 6.47 -5.41
CA ARG A 52 -12.15 7.81 -4.86
C ARG A 52 -10.68 8.22 -4.96
N LEU A 53 -9.76 7.31 -4.65
CA LEU A 53 -8.33 7.56 -4.76
C LEU A 53 -7.89 7.71 -6.22
N GLU A 54 -8.38 6.86 -7.12
CA GLU A 54 -8.10 6.97 -8.55
C GLU A 54 -8.54 8.33 -9.10
N LYS A 55 -9.78 8.76 -8.80
CA LYS A 55 -10.29 10.07 -9.21
C LYS A 55 -9.48 11.23 -8.64
N LYS A 56 -9.02 11.12 -7.38
CA LYS A 56 -8.29 12.19 -6.69
C LYS A 56 -6.86 12.36 -7.21
N TYR A 57 -6.18 11.26 -7.52
CA TYR A 57 -4.75 11.26 -7.86
C TYR A 57 -4.49 11.04 -9.35
N GLY A 58 -5.53 10.81 -10.15
CA GLY A 58 -5.43 10.60 -11.61
C GLY A 58 -4.74 9.30 -12.00
N GLN A 59 -4.59 8.36 -11.07
CA GLN A 59 -4.00 7.04 -11.30
C GLN A 59 -4.58 6.03 -10.30
N PRO A 60 -4.77 4.77 -10.71
CA PRO A 60 -5.31 3.75 -9.82
C PRO A 60 -4.33 3.46 -8.67
N PRO A 61 -4.82 3.34 -7.42
CA PRO A 61 -3.98 2.90 -6.30
C PRO A 61 -3.54 1.45 -6.48
N ILE A 62 -2.35 1.12 -5.99
CA ILE A 62 -1.81 -0.24 -6.00
C ILE A 62 -2.21 -0.94 -4.70
N VAL A 63 -2.82 -2.12 -4.80
CA VAL A 63 -3.08 -3.00 -3.66
C VAL A 63 -1.78 -3.75 -3.33
N VAL A 64 -1.32 -3.67 -2.09
CA VAL A 64 -0.10 -4.37 -1.64
C VAL A 64 -0.29 -4.96 -0.24
N PHE A 65 0.26 -6.15 -0.01
CA PHE A 65 0.40 -6.73 1.32
C PHE A 65 1.68 -6.24 1.98
N VAL A 66 1.60 -5.74 3.21
CA VAL A 66 2.77 -5.30 3.98
C VAL A 66 3.27 -6.49 4.82
N PRO A 67 4.46 -7.03 4.54
CA PRO A 67 4.95 -8.20 5.26
C PRO A 67 5.26 -7.87 6.73
N ARG A 68 5.04 -8.88 7.59
CA ARG A 68 5.54 -8.89 8.96
C ARG A 68 7.03 -9.21 8.93
N GLN A 69 7.86 -8.42 9.62
CA GLN A 69 9.31 -8.62 9.62
C GLN A 69 9.80 -9.66 10.63
N ASP A 70 8.93 -10.05 11.55
CA ASP A 70 9.12 -11.10 12.56
C ASP A 70 8.83 -12.50 12.04
N ILE A 71 8.40 -12.65 10.78
CA ILE A 71 8.01 -13.93 10.20
C ILE A 71 8.81 -14.19 8.93
N SER A 72 9.71 -15.18 8.97
CA SER A 72 10.32 -15.73 7.76
C SER A 72 9.32 -16.68 7.09
N TYR A 73 8.80 -16.29 5.92
CA TYR A 73 8.02 -17.20 5.09
C TYR A 73 8.98 -18.17 4.40
N ILE A 74 9.05 -19.41 4.88
CA ILE A 74 9.68 -20.50 4.14
C ILE A 74 8.64 -20.99 3.13
N PHE A 75 8.89 -20.76 1.84
CA PHE A 75 8.15 -21.42 0.77
C PHE A 75 8.78 -22.82 0.58
N PHE A 76 8.00 -23.86 0.86
CA PHE A 76 8.34 -25.25 0.51
C PHE A 76 7.96 -25.55 -0.93
#